data_AF-A0A1W9PR35-F1
#
_entry.id   AF-A0A1W9PR35-F1
#
_cell.length_a   1.000
_cell.length_b   1.000
_cell.length_c   1.000
_cell.angle_alpha   90.00
_cell.angle_beta   90.00
_cell.angle_gamma   90.00
#
_symmetry.space_group_name_H-M   'P 1'
#
loop_
_entity.id
_entity.type
_entity.pdbx_description
1 polymer ?
#
loop_
_entity_poly.entity_id
_entity_poly.type
_entity_poly.pdbx_seq_one_letter_code
_entity_poly.pdbx_strand_id
1 'polypeptide(L)' 'MMDKVVSHDREEETPEAKARWFQSLSLSERMELLCSFTDLILTNNPKIVEQKHAQSTSGRIRVLSKARS' A
#
# COMPACT_ATOMS: atom_id res chain seq x y z
N MET A 1 -0.09 -34.60 -13.73
CA MET A 1 0.91 -33.87 -12.92
C MET A 1 0.17 -32.67 -12.34
N MET A 2 0.18 -32.59 -11.01
CA MET A 2 -0.63 -31.76 -10.11
C MET A 2 -1.31 -30.52 -10.71
N ASP A 3 -2.64 -30.55 -10.76
CA ASP A 3 -3.47 -29.36 -10.73
C ASP A 3 -3.11 -28.60 -9.44
N LYS A 4 -2.31 -27.53 -9.54
CA LYS A 4 -2.07 -26.63 -8.42
C LYS A 4 -3.40 -25.98 -8.10
N VAL A 5 -4.12 -26.53 -7.12
CA VAL A 5 -5.27 -25.88 -6.51
C VAL A 5 -4.74 -24.60 -5.89
N VAL A 6 -4.92 -23.48 -6.59
CA VAL A 6 -4.59 -22.17 -6.05
C VAL A 6 -5.61 -21.93 -4.94
N SER A 7 -5.20 -22.21 -3.70
CA SER A 7 -5.98 -21.91 -2.51
C SER A 7 -5.81 -20.43 -2.20
N HIS A 8 -6.93 -19.71 -2.11
CA HIS A 8 -6.95 -18.30 -1.69
C HIS A 8 -7.73 -18.23 -0.39
N ASP A 9 -7.01 -18.33 0.74
CA ASP A 9 -7.59 -18.05 2.06
C ASP A 9 -7.24 -16.62 2.48
N ARG A 10 -8.26 -15.88 2.92
CA ARG A 10 -8.08 -14.53 3.44
C ARG A 10 -7.33 -14.52 4.76
N GLU A 11 -7.34 -15.60 5.53
CA GLU A 11 -6.55 -15.73 6.74
C GLU A 11 -5.03 -15.81 6.44
N GLU A 12 -4.66 -16.23 5.23
CA GLU A 12 -3.26 -16.25 4.78
C GLU A 12 -2.77 -14.88 4.27
N GLU A 13 -3.66 -13.91 4.10
CA GLU A 13 -3.36 -12.54 3.65
C GLU A 13 -2.78 -11.63 4.75
N THR A 14 -1.81 -12.15 5.52
CA THR A 14 -1.19 -11.38 6.60
C THR A 14 -0.38 -10.20 6.06
N PRO A 15 -0.19 -9.11 6.85
CA PRO A 15 0.67 -8.00 6.47
C PRO A 15 2.09 -8.45 6.09
N GLU A 16 2.64 -9.45 6.78
CA GLU A 16 3.97 -10.00 6.53
C GLU A 16 4.04 -10.78 5.21
N ALA A 17 2.98 -11.53 4.89
CA ALA A 17 2.87 -12.22 3.59
C ALA A 17 2.80 -11.21 2.44
N LYS A 18 1.99 -10.16 2.59
CA LYS A 18 1.88 -9.06 1.61
C LYS A 18 3.19 -8.31 1.45
N ALA A 19 3.90 -8.04 2.55
CA ALA A 19 5.21 -7.40 2.52
C ALA A 19 6.25 -8.26 1.79
N ARG A 20 6.31 -9.56 2.07
CA ARG A 20 7.21 -10.50 1.36
C ARG A 20 6.90 -10.58 -0.13
N TRP A 21 5.62 -10.68 -0.48
CA TRP A 21 5.19 -10.64 -1.88
C TRP A 21 5.63 -9.35 -2.57
N PHE A 22 5.33 -8.18 -1.99
CA PHE A 22 5.72 -6.89 -2.57
C PHE A 22 7.25 -6.74 -2.68
N GLN A 23 8.00 -7.28 -1.72
CA GLN A 23 9.47 -7.27 -1.76
C GLN A 23 10.04 -8.11 -2.90
N SER A 24 9.34 -9.16 -3.33
CA SER A 24 9.77 -10.00 -4.45
C SER A 24 9.62 -9.33 -5.82
N LEU A 25 8.87 -8.24 -5.92
CA LEU A 25 8.67 -7.49 -7.16
C LEU A 25 9.92 -6.66 -7.52
N SER A 26 10.23 -6.61 -8.82
CA SER A 26 11.20 -5.68 -9.41
C SER A 26 10.73 -4.23 -9.27
N LEU A 27 11.64 -3.28 -9.48
CA LEU A 27 11.31 -1.85 -9.41
C LEU A 27 10.22 -1.47 -10.42
N SER A 28 10.26 -1.99 -11.65
CA SER A 28 9.26 -1.71 -12.68
C SER A 28 7.89 -2.25 -12.29
N GLU A 29 7.81 -3.49 -11.80
CA GLU A 29 6.55 -4.08 -11.35
C GLU A 29 5.95 -3.30 -10.16
N ARG A 30 6.79 -2.81 -9.25
CA ARG A 30 6.32 -1.94 -8.15
C ARG A 30 5.75 -0.62 -8.67
N MET A 31 6.36 -0.03 -9.70
CA MET A 31 5.86 1.19 -10.32
C MET A 31 4.54 0.96 -11.07
N GLU A 32 4.41 -0.15 -11.80
CA GLU A 32 3.16 -0.54 -12.45
C GLU A 32 2.04 -0.76 -11.43
N LEU A 33 2.37 -1.41 -10.31
CA LEU A 33 1.42 -1.61 -9.21
C LEU A 33 0.98 -0.27 -8.60
N LEU A 34 1.92 0.66 -8.37
CA LEU A 34 1.61 2.00 -7.89
C LEU A 34 0.67 2.76 -8.83
N CYS A 35 0.96 2.75 -10.14
CA CYS A 35 0.12 3.39 -11.14
C CYS A 35 -1.28 2.78 -11.17
N SER A 36 -1.38 1.45 -11.27
CA SER A 36 -2.68 0.76 -11.35
C SER A 36 -3.57 1.00 -10.12
N PHE A 37 -3.02 0.98 -8.91
CA PHE A 37 -3.80 1.33 -7.71
C PHE A 37 -4.19 2.81 -7.68
N THR A 38 -3.30 3.70 -8.12
CA THR A 38 -3.61 5.13 -8.18
C THR A 38 -4.75 5.39 -9.15
N ASP A 39 -4.70 4.81 -10.34
CA ASP A 39 -5.74 4.93 -11.36
C ASP A 39 -7.08 4.37 -10.88
N LEU A 40 -7.06 3.22 -10.19
CA LEU A 40 -8.25 2.64 -9.58
C LEU A 40 -8.87 3.59 -8.55
N ILE A 41 -8.06 4.15 -7.66
CA ILE A 41 -8.50 5.07 -6.61
C ILE A 41 -9.10 6.34 -7.22
N LEU A 42 -8.42 6.93 -8.21
CA LEU A 42 -8.87 8.15 -8.89
C LEU A 42 -10.13 7.91 -9.73
N THR A 43 -10.23 6.75 -10.39
CA THR A 43 -11.41 6.40 -11.17
C THR A 43 -12.63 6.21 -10.28
N ASN A 44 -12.47 5.55 -9.13
CA ASN A 44 -13.58 5.28 -8.22
C ASN A 44 -13.93 6.48 -7.33
N ASN A 45 -12.96 7.37 -7.05
CA ASN A 45 -13.16 8.57 -6.24
C ASN A 45 -12.37 9.77 -6.81
N PRO A 46 -12.85 10.40 -7.89
CA PRO A 46 -12.11 11.45 -8.58
C PRO A 46 -11.87 12.70 -7.74
N LYS A 47 -12.70 12.95 -6.71
CA LYS A 47 -12.56 14.09 -5.80
C LYS A 47 -11.56 13.84 -4.66
N ILE A 48 -10.92 12.67 -4.59
CA ILE A 48 -9.96 12.36 -3.53
C ILE A 48 -8.76 13.33 -3.52
N VAL A 49 -8.38 13.85 -4.69
CA VAL A 49 -7.29 14.83 -4.85
C VAL A 49 -7.62 16.17 -4.16
N GLU A 50 -8.90 16.52 -4.08
CA GLU A 50 -9.37 17.75 -3.43
C GLU A 50 -9.26 17.67 -1.90
N GLN A 51 -9.10 16.47 -1.34
CA GLN A 51 -8.90 16.22 0.08
C GLN A 51 -7.42 16.38 0.47
N LYS A 52 -6.87 17.58 0.25
CA LYS A 52 -5.47 17.97 0.58
C LYS A 52 -5.08 17.72 2.05
N HIS A 53 -6.07 17.59 2.94
CA HIS A 53 -5.91 17.36 4.37
C HIS A 53 -6.82 16.22 4.84
N ALA A 54 -6.63 15.01 4.29
CA ALA A 54 -7.16 13.81 4.94
C ALA A 54 -6.70 13.84 6.42
N GLN A 55 -7.64 14.03 7.33
CA GLN A 55 -7.37 14.05 8.76
C GLN A 55 -6.77 12.69 9.13
N SER A 56 -5.59 12.68 9.76
CA SER A 56 -4.96 11.45 10.21
C SER A 56 -5.97 10.64 11.04
N THR A 57 -6.24 9.40 10.67
CA THR A 57 -7.19 8.53 11.41
C THR A 57 -6.68 8.16 12.80
N SER A 58 -5.46 8.56 13.16
CA SER A 58 -5.00 8.62 14.54
C SER A 58 -3.94 9.70 14.69
N GLY A 59 -4.20 10.71 15.52
CA GLY A 59 -3.32 11.87 15.69
C GLY A 59 -2.02 11.52 16.42
N ARG A 60 -0.96 11.14 15.70
CA ARG A 60 0.45 11.17 16.16
C ARG A 60 1.43 10.98 15.00
N ILE A 61 2.05 12.07 14.57
CA ILE A 61 3.45 12.03 14.11
C ILE A 61 4.17 13.15 14.87
N ARG A 62 4.95 12.78 15.89
CA ARG A 62 5.80 13.71 16.65
C ARG A 62 7.18 13.71 15.99
N VAL A 63 7.47 14.76 15.22
CA VAL A 63 8.81 15.00 14.68
C VAL A 63 9.66 15.66 15.78
N LEU A 64 10.77 15.03 16.17
CA LEU A 64 11.74 15.59 17.10
C LEU A 64 12.95 16.12 16.33
N SER A 65 13.33 17.38 16.56
CA SER A 65 14.60 17.94 16.08
C SER A 65 15.63 17.96 17.21
N LYS A 66 16.90 17.71 16.89
CA LYS A 66 18.03 17.76 17.85
C LYS A 66 18.17 19.18 18.43
N ALA A 67 18.25 19.29 19.75
CA ALA A 67 18.55 20.57 20.41
C ALA A 67 19.93 21.07 19.96
N ARG A 68 20.01 22.34 19.55
CA ARG A 68 21.29 23.02 19.33
C ARG A 68 21.94 23.29 20.69
N SER A 69 23.20 22.88 20.84
CA SER A 69 24.08 23.28 21.95
C SER A 69 24.45 24.75 21.84
#